data_AF-A0A1A8KGD5-F1
#
_entry.id   AF-A0A1A8KGD5-F1
#
_cell.length_a   1.000
_cell.length_b   1.000
_cell.length_c   1.000
_cell.angle_alpha   90.00
_cell.angle_beta   90.00
_cell.angle_gamma   90.00
#
_symmetry.space_group_name_H-M   'P 1'
#
loop_
_entity.id
_entity.type
_entity.pdbx_description
1 polymer ?
#
loop_
_entity_poly.entity_id
_entity_poly.type
_entity_poly.pdbx_seq_one_letter_code
_entity_poly.pdbx_strand_id
1 'polypeptide(L)'
;YTCVVCGTRLFSSKSKFDSGSGWPSFSDLMNGESITLSDDFSHGMHRVETTCSQCGAHLGHLFDDGPRPTGKRYCINSASLAFQHKDDCCSSSPFPEGKAA
;
A
#
# COMPACT_ATOMS: atom_id res chain seq x y z
N TYR A 1 -2.45 2.51 5.02
CA TYR A 1 -1.20 1.90 4.51
C TYR A 1 -0.39 2.97 3.82
N THR A 2 0.83 3.15 4.29
CA THR A 2 1.81 4.10 3.75
C THR A 2 2.93 3.33 3.05
N CYS A 3 3.64 3.99 2.14
CA CYS A 3 4.85 3.43 1.56
C CYS A 3 5.90 3.24 2.67
N VAL A 4 6.53 2.07 2.75
CA VAL A 4 7.62 1.82 3.72
C VAL A 4 8.86 2.69 3.45
N VAL A 5 9.05 3.15 2.21
CA VAL A 5 10.22 3.94 1.79
C VAL A 5 10.05 5.43 2.10
N CYS A 6 8.94 6.04 1.65
CA CYS A 6 8.73 7.50 1.76
C CYS A 6 7.61 7.91 2.73
N GLY A 7 6.84 6.96 3.27
CA GLY A 7 5.73 7.27 4.19
C GLY A 7 4.47 7.84 3.52
N THR A 8 4.43 7.99 2.19
CA THR A 8 3.24 8.47 1.46
C THR A 8 2.03 7.56 1.68
N ARG A 9 0.83 8.12 1.87
CA ARG A 9 -0.41 7.34 2.01
C ARG A 9 -0.83 6.75 0.67
N LEU A 10 -0.90 5.43 0.58
CA LEU A 10 -1.22 4.70 -0.65
C LEU A 10 -2.63 4.11 -0.61
N PHE A 11 -2.92 3.33 0.44
CA PHE A 11 -4.18 2.58 0.56
C PHE A 11 -4.87 2.80 1.90
N SER A 12 -6.19 2.69 1.88
CA SER A 12 -7.04 2.71 3.07
C SER A 12 -7.24 1.30 3.61
N SER A 13 -7.35 1.13 4.92
CA SER A 13 -7.82 -0.14 5.48
C SER A 13 -9.26 -0.45 5.09
N LYS A 14 -10.06 0.57 4.74
CA LYS A 14 -11.45 0.40 4.30
C LYS A 14 -11.61 -0.29 2.94
N SER A 15 -10.65 -0.08 2.04
CA SER A 15 -10.65 -0.70 0.71
C SER A 15 -9.90 -2.03 0.68
N LYS A 16 -9.33 -2.45 1.81
CA LYS A 16 -8.69 -3.76 1.95
C LYS A 16 -9.76 -4.85 1.97
N PHE A 17 -9.57 -5.88 1.16
CA PHE A 17 -10.40 -7.08 1.19
C PHE A 17 -9.54 -8.33 1.15
N ASP A 18 -10.09 -9.46 1.60
CA ASP A 18 -9.42 -10.74 1.50
C ASP A 18 -9.76 -11.38 0.16
N SER A 19 -8.76 -11.54 -0.70
CA SER A 19 -8.90 -12.22 -2.00
C SER A 19 -8.65 -13.73 -1.93
N GLY A 20 -8.26 -14.27 -0.78
CA GLY A 20 -7.80 -15.65 -0.64
C GLY A 20 -6.42 -15.94 -1.25
N SER A 21 -5.75 -14.93 -1.83
CA SER A 21 -4.47 -15.08 -2.54
C SER A 21 -3.23 -15.14 -1.64
N GLY A 22 -3.38 -14.95 -0.32
CA GLY A 22 -2.27 -14.87 0.64
C GLY A 22 -1.56 -13.49 0.71
N TRP A 23 -1.96 -12.53 -0.14
CA TRP A 23 -1.40 -11.17 -0.18
C TRP A 23 -2.48 -10.13 0.12
N PRO A 24 -2.13 -9.00 0.76
CA PRO A 24 -3.09 -7.94 1.02
C PRO A 24 -3.58 -7.35 -0.30
N SER A 25 -4.90 -7.44 -0.49
CA SER A 25 -5.58 -6.99 -1.70
C SER A 25 -6.46 -5.78 -1.41
N PHE A 26 -6.47 -4.83 -2.33
CA PHE A 26 -7.27 -3.61 -2.23
C PHE A 26 -8.15 -3.45 -3.45
N SER A 27 -9.38 -2.97 -3.25
CA SER A 27 -10.34 -2.71 -4.33
C SER A 27 -10.20 -1.31 -4.91
N ASP A 28 -9.60 -0.39 -4.14
CA ASP A 28 -9.50 1.02 -4.47
C ASP A 28 -8.31 1.71 -3.74
N LEU A 29 -7.87 2.83 -4.31
CA LEU A 29 -6.75 3.65 -3.84
C LEU A 29 -7.24 4.78 -2.93
N MET A 30 -6.41 5.23 -1.99
CA MET A 30 -6.75 6.47 -1.26
C MET A 30 -6.73 7.69 -2.17
N ASN A 31 -5.74 7.76 -3.06
CA ASN A 31 -5.49 8.85 -3.98
C ASN A 31 -4.98 8.23 -5.29
N GLY A 32 -5.66 8.48 -6.41
CA GLY A 32 -5.28 7.94 -7.71
C GLY A 32 -3.86 8.34 -8.16
N GLU A 33 -3.37 9.47 -7.69
CA GLU A 33 -2.04 10.02 -8.03
C GLU A 33 -0.90 9.49 -7.14
N SER A 34 -1.22 8.73 -6.09
CA SER A 34 -0.20 8.24 -5.13
C SER A 34 0.55 7.01 -5.63
N ILE A 35 0.00 6.33 -6.64
CA ILE A 35 0.65 5.22 -7.32
C ILE A 35 0.75 5.49 -8.82
N THR A 36 1.77 4.93 -9.43
CA THR A 36 1.95 4.93 -10.87
C THR A 36 1.68 3.52 -11.38
N LEU A 37 0.87 3.43 -12.43
CA LEU A 37 0.54 2.20 -13.13
C LEU A 37 1.46 2.10 -14.34
N SER A 38 2.11 0.95 -14.54
CA SER A 38 2.97 0.70 -15.68
C SER A 38 2.62 -0.64 -16.29
N ASP A 39 2.35 -0.66 -17.60
CA ASP A 39 2.02 -1.89 -18.30
C ASP A 39 3.27 -2.77 -18.45
N ASP A 40 3.20 -3.95 -17.84
CA ASP A 40 4.18 -5.01 -17.96
C ASP A 40 3.62 -6.11 -18.87
N PHE A 41 4.29 -6.33 -19.99
CA PHE A 41 3.94 -7.38 -20.96
C PHE A 41 4.83 -8.62 -20.83
N SER A 42 5.50 -8.77 -19.69
CA SER A 42 6.43 -9.87 -19.46
C SER A 42 5.72 -11.22 -19.48
N HIS A 43 6.42 -12.25 -19.96
CA HIS A 43 5.90 -13.62 -20.09
C HIS A 43 4.65 -13.79 -20.97
N GLY A 44 4.35 -12.83 -21.85
CA GLY A 44 3.19 -12.92 -22.76
C GLY A 44 1.84 -12.71 -22.07
N MET A 45 1.84 -12.17 -20.85
CA MET A 45 0.64 -11.77 -20.13
C MET A 45 0.66 -10.26 -19.94
N HIS A 46 -0.49 -9.60 -20.08
CA HIS A 46 -0.63 -8.18 -19.74
C HIS A 46 -0.88 -8.08 -18.23
N ARG A 47 0.08 -7.50 -17.52
CA ARG A 47 0.01 -7.18 -16.10
C ARG A 47 0.25 -5.68 -15.96
N VAL A 48 -0.30 -5.10 -14.90
CA VAL A 48 -0.03 -3.69 -14.60
C VAL A 48 0.78 -3.63 -13.33
N GLU A 49 2.05 -3.26 -13.43
CA GLU A 49 2.90 -2.99 -12.28
C GLU A 49 2.43 -1.73 -11.56
N THR A 50 2.48 -1.75 -10.23
CA THR A 50 2.15 -0.61 -9.38
C THR A 50 3.39 -0.17 -8.62
N THR A 51 3.79 1.07 -8.82
CA THR A 51 4.92 1.71 -8.14
C THR A 51 4.45 2.94 -7.36
N CYS A 52 5.20 3.36 -6.35
CA CYS A 52 4.89 4.58 -5.63
C CYS A 52 5.23 5.80 -6.51
N SER A 53 4.27 6.69 -6.75
CA SER A 53 4.47 7.89 -7.56
C SER A 53 5.50 8.86 -6.94
N GLN A 54 5.68 8.83 -5.62
CA GLN A 54 6.61 9.72 -4.91
C GLN A 54 8.07 9.26 -4.92
N CYS A 55 8.33 7.95 -4.77
CA CYS A 55 9.69 7.43 -4.62
C CYS A 55 10.07 6.36 -5.65
N GLY A 56 9.14 5.95 -6.51
CA GLY A 56 9.34 4.88 -7.49
C GLY A 56 9.45 3.48 -6.88
N ALA A 57 9.21 3.31 -5.58
CA ALA A 57 9.31 2.01 -4.94
C ALA A 57 8.26 1.03 -5.49
N HIS A 58 8.68 -0.20 -5.80
CA HIS A 58 7.78 -1.26 -6.24
C HIS A 58 6.81 -1.67 -5.13
N LEU A 59 5.50 -1.61 -5.44
CA LEU A 59 4.45 -1.96 -4.50
C LEU A 59 3.89 -3.35 -4.81
N GLY A 60 3.62 -3.64 -6.08
CA GLY A 60 3.04 -4.91 -6.50
C GLY A 60 2.40 -4.81 -7.87
N HIS A 61 1.27 -5.48 -8.08
CA HIS A 61 0.60 -5.55 -9.36
C HIS A 61 -0.91 -5.30 -9.25
N LEU A 62 -1.47 -4.69 -10.28
CA LEU A 62 -2.90 -4.51 -10.51
C LEU A 62 -3.38 -5.60 -11.48
N PHE A 63 -4.49 -6.24 -11.11
CA PHE A 63 -5.19 -7.23 -11.92
C PHE A 63 -6.63 -6.76 -12.17
N ASP A 64 -7.14 -6.93 -13.38
CA ASP A 64 -8.54 -6.65 -13.74
C ASP A 64 -9.51 -7.82 -13.38
N ASP A 65 -9.10 -8.68 -12.46
CA ASP A 65 -9.87 -9.81 -11.92
C ASP A 65 -10.44 -9.50 -10.52
N GLY A 66 -10.81 -8.23 -10.30
CA GLY A 66 -11.33 -7.75 -9.02
C GLY A 66 -12.85 -7.84 -8.89
N PRO A 67 -13.39 -7.71 -7.67
CA PRO A 67 -14.84 -7.61 -7.45
C PRO A 67 -15.41 -6.33 -8.08
N ARG A 68 -16.68 -6.39 -8.53
CA ARG A 68 -17.44 -5.19 -8.93
C ARG A 68 -17.56 -4.23 -7.74
N PRO A 69 -17.56 -2.89 -7.95
CA PRO A 69 -17.82 -2.17 -9.20
C PRO A 69 -16.60 -1.81 -10.05
N THR A 70 -15.40 -1.72 -9.47
CA THR A 70 -14.20 -1.31 -10.22
C THR A 70 -13.63 -2.44 -11.08
N GLY A 71 -13.87 -3.70 -10.70
CA GLY A 71 -13.28 -4.85 -11.39
C GLY A 71 -11.76 -4.94 -11.21
N LYS A 72 -11.19 -4.11 -10.33
CA LYS A 72 -9.75 -3.97 -10.16
C LYS A 72 -9.32 -4.53 -8.81
N ARG A 73 -8.28 -5.36 -8.82
CA ARG A 73 -7.64 -5.92 -7.63
C ARG A 73 -6.18 -5.48 -7.59
N TYR A 74 -5.89 -4.60 -6.64
CA TYR A 74 -4.53 -4.20 -6.31
C TYR A 74 -3.92 -5.23 -5.37
N CYS A 75 -3.06 -6.10 -5.91
CA CYS A 75 -2.31 -7.09 -5.16
C CYS A 75 -0.95 -6.48 -4.78
N ILE A 76 -0.83 -6.04 -3.53
CA ILE A 76 0.33 -5.29 -3.06
C ILE A 76 1.15 -6.15 -2.12
N ASN A 77 2.47 -6.05 -2.21
CA ASN A 77 3.36 -6.72 -1.29
C ASN A 77 3.24 -6.09 0.11
N SER A 78 2.96 -6.91 1.12
CA SER A 78 2.91 -6.45 2.51
C SER A 78 4.25 -5.83 2.96
N ALA A 79 5.38 -6.31 2.43
CA ALA A 79 6.71 -5.77 2.73
C ALA A 79 6.89 -4.32 2.25
N SER A 80 6.18 -3.90 1.19
CA SER A 80 6.26 -2.54 0.65
C SER A 80 5.34 -1.54 1.37
N LEU A 81 4.50 -2.02 2.29
CA LEU A 81 3.50 -1.23 2.98
C LEU A 81 3.77 -1.16 4.49
N ALA A 82 3.81 0.06 5.02
CA ALA A 82 3.73 0.30 6.45
C ALA A 82 2.28 0.52 6.88
N PHE A 83 1.89 -0.06 8.01
CA PHE A 83 0.58 0.14 8.60
C PHE A 83 0.68 1.15 9.74
N GLN A 84 -0.01 2.29 9.59
CA GLN A 84 -0.22 3.24 10.69
C GLN A 84 -1.64 3.08 11.21
N HIS A 85 -1.77 2.75 12.50
CA HIS A 85 -3.04 2.80 13.20
C HIS A 85 -3.45 4.25 13.44
N LYS A 86 -4.76 4.53 13.37
CA LYS A 86 -5.31 5.87 13.67
C LYS A 86 -5.13 6.27 15.14
N ASP A 87 -4.94 5.29 16.03
CA ASP A 87 -4.77 5.49 17.47
C ASP A 87 -3.31 5.74 17.91
N ASP A 88 -2.34 5.69 17.00
CA ASP A 88 -0.92 5.92 17.34
C ASP A 88 -0.56 7.41 17.55
N CYS A 89 -1.56 8.30 17.61
CA CYS A 89 -1.36 9.68 18.04
C CYS A 89 -1.11 9.80 19.57
N CYS A 90 -1.08 8.70 20.34
CA CYS A 90 -0.95 8.73 21.80
C CYS A 90 0.16 7.80 22.35
N SER A 91 1.28 7.61 21.63
CA SER A 91 2.40 6.81 22.17
C SER A 91 3.79 7.37 21.85
N SER A 92 3.90 8.69 21.77
CA SER A 92 5.19 9.36 21.93
C SER A 92 5.08 10.39 23.05
N SER A 93 4.98 9.90 24.29
CA SER A 93 5.53 10.68 25.40
C SER A 93 7.03 10.84 25.11
N PRO A 94 7.56 12.07 24.99
CA PRO A 94 8.98 12.26 25.15
C PRO A 94 9.29 11.88 26.60
N PHE A 95 10.18 10.93 26.82
CA PHE A 95 10.92 10.87 28.08
C PHE A 95 12.09 11.84 27.94
N PRO A 96 12.08 13.03 28.56
CA PRO A 96 13.30 13.68 28.95
C PRO A 96 13.68 13.30 30.39
N GLU A 97 14.96 13.48 30.69
CA GLU A 97 15.60 13.48 32.01
C GLU A 97 16.00 12.09 32.55
N GLY A 98 17.27 11.74 32.76
CA GLY A 98 18.43 12.57 33.07
C GLY A 98 18.83 12.39 34.54
N LYS A 99 19.94 11.68 34.77
CA LYS A 99 20.78 11.64 35.98
C LYS A 99 20.10 11.39 37.34
N ALA A 100 20.26 10.16 37.84
CA ALA A 100 20.28 9.88 39.28
C ALA A 100 21.73 9.93 39.81
N ALA A 101 21.89 10.71 40.89
CA ALA A 101 22.91 10.72 41.94
C ALA A 101 24.39 10.53 41.56
#